data_AF-A0A4R2R9H9-F1
#
_entry.id   AF-A0A4R2R9H9-F1
#
_cell.length_a   1.000
_cell.length_b   1.000
_cell.length_c   1.000
_cell.angle_alpha   90.00
_cell.angle_beta   90.00
_cell.angle_gamma   90.00
#
_symmetry.space_group_name_H-M   'P 1'
#
loop_
_entity.id
_entity.type
_entity.pdbx_description
1 polymer ?
#
loop_
_entity_poly.entity_id
_entity_poly.type
_entity_poly.pdbx_seq_one_letter_code
_entity_poly.pdbx_strand_id
1 'polypeptide(L)'
;MISFRRKLTGLLEVIIGLGLIVGFFPASTLLNVNPSPFFLLVIYGAWVAGPVIGLFSGLLSSVLYLAMLTTTTAFPFNALWTFIIADPSHYLTPMFLLVAGYVFGELRTTLERRMQRLRDQASLMQQEASEARSRLQQAETALFELQGRVLGQTATMTRLYQIAQSLNVLSVEKILTELLGVLEDLLQVEQASIYRVEESNRFARLAVRVGQPTWSNSVTIDTHELVKKAIEQGKVLTFKDATERPAPIYMVPIFRQNRTYALIAIHRLPLAKVTADTTQLLEVLAKWASASLERATAFEAALLNDATYPNSRFLRAPYFHEQCGLEHDRYVRYGIPYTILEATLHTVLRDEDVPGALSELLRGKMRTFDMATWEPESNRLMLLFPTLDHQDASGVAQRVWERLASDDFQVLDTRVLHNECEIRTEMRVEA
;
A
#
# COMPACT_ATOMS: atom_id res chain seq x y z
N MET A 1 -31.78 -7.73 23.22
CA MET A 1 -32.38 -6.45 23.68
C MET A 1 -32.38 -5.34 22.62
N ILE A 2 -31.38 -5.23 21.74
CA ILE A 2 -31.27 -4.13 20.75
C ILE A 2 -32.38 -4.13 19.69
N SER A 3 -32.80 -5.31 19.19
CA SER A 3 -33.87 -5.41 18.18
C SER A 3 -35.26 -5.02 18.72
N PHE A 4 -35.51 -5.23 20.02
CA PHE A 4 -36.78 -4.88 20.67
C PHE A 4 -36.89 -3.38 20.88
N ARG A 5 -35.80 -2.73 21.34
CA ARG A 5 -35.75 -1.25 21.45
C ARG A 5 -35.97 -0.56 20.11
N ARG A 6 -35.31 -1.02 19.04
CA ARG A 6 -35.46 -0.44 17.70
C ARG A 6 -36.88 -0.58 17.12
N LYS A 7 -37.56 -1.68 17.45
CA LYS A 7 -38.97 -1.90 17.09
C LYS A 7 -39.89 -0.95 17.86
N LEU A 8 -39.63 -0.74 19.15
CA LEU A 8 -40.43 0.15 20.00
C LEU A 8 -40.27 1.63 19.61
N THR A 9 -39.04 2.07 19.31
CA THR A 9 -38.78 3.45 18.85
C THR A 9 -39.44 3.74 17.50
N GLY A 10 -39.33 2.81 16.54
CA GLY A 10 -39.96 2.98 15.23
C GLY A 10 -41.49 3.03 15.30
N LEU A 11 -42.11 2.31 16.23
CA LEU A 11 -43.56 2.38 16.44
C LEU A 11 -43.98 3.73 17.03
N LEU A 12 -43.20 4.28 17.98
CA LEU A 12 -43.44 5.61 18.56
C LEU A 12 -43.29 6.72 17.51
N GLU A 13 -42.26 6.66 16.67
CA GLU A 13 -42.02 7.63 15.59
C GLU A 13 -43.18 7.65 14.57
N VAL A 14 -43.74 6.49 14.23
CA VAL A 14 -44.91 6.39 13.35
C VAL A 14 -46.15 7.01 13.99
N ILE A 15 -46.40 6.77 15.28
CA ILE A 15 -47.54 7.36 16.01
C ILE A 15 -47.40 8.88 16.09
N ILE A 16 -46.21 9.39 16.40
CA ILE A 16 -45.93 10.83 16.46
C ILE A 16 -46.10 11.46 15.07
N GLY A 17 -45.57 10.82 14.03
CA GLY A 17 -45.71 11.27 12.64
C GLY A 17 -47.18 11.33 12.20
N LEU A 18 -47.97 10.31 12.52
CA LEU A 18 -49.41 10.29 12.22
C LEU A 18 -50.16 11.39 12.97
N GLY A 19 -49.86 11.59 14.26
CA GLY A 19 -50.45 12.67 15.06
C GLY A 19 -50.13 14.07 14.52
N LEU A 20 -48.91 14.30 14.05
CA LEU A 20 -48.50 15.56 13.44
C LEU A 20 -49.22 15.84 12.13
N ILE A 21 -49.36 14.84 11.25
CA ILE A 21 -50.08 15.01 9.98
C ILE A 21 -51.56 15.34 10.22
N VAL A 22 -52.20 14.62 11.15
CA VAL A 22 -53.61 14.84 11.51
C VAL A 22 -53.83 16.19 12.18
N GLY A 23 -52.88 16.65 13.00
CA GLY A 23 -52.99 17.93 13.72
C GLY A 23 -52.66 19.16 12.87
N PHE A 24 -51.79 19.03 11.86
CA PHE A 24 -51.31 20.16 11.06
C PHE A 24 -52.11 20.40 9.78
N PHE A 25 -52.70 19.36 9.19
CA PHE A 25 -53.44 19.48 7.92
C PHE A 25 -54.95 19.26 8.11
N PRO A 26 -55.81 20.12 7.54
CA PRO A 26 -57.25 19.93 7.60
C PRO A 26 -57.67 18.66 6.83
N ALA A 27 -58.65 17.94 7.37
CA ALA A 27 -59.09 16.65 6.86
C ALA A 27 -59.55 16.68 5.39
N SER A 28 -60.11 17.81 4.93
CA SER A 28 -60.49 18.01 3.52
C SER A 28 -59.31 18.01 2.56
N THR A 29 -58.13 18.50 2.99
CA THR A 29 -56.91 18.49 2.17
C THR A 29 -56.24 17.12 2.17
N LEU A 30 -56.27 16.40 3.29
CA LEU A 30 -55.69 15.06 3.41
C LEU A 30 -56.44 13.99 2.60
N LEU A 31 -57.76 14.16 2.43
CA LEU A 31 -58.61 13.23 1.68
C LEU A 31 -58.61 13.49 0.16
N ASN A 32 -58.36 14.74 -0.27
CA ASN A 32 -58.39 15.12 -1.70
C ASN A 32 -57.06 14.93 -2.43
N VAL A 33 -55.94 14.74 -1.73
CA VAL A 33 -54.62 14.51 -2.34
C VAL A 33 -54.40 13.01 -2.57
N ASN A 34 -54.16 12.61 -3.81
CA ASN A 34 -53.88 11.22 -4.21
C ASN A 34 -52.49 11.14 -4.88
N PRO A 35 -51.53 10.34 -4.38
CA PRO A 35 -51.61 9.42 -3.23
C PRO A 35 -51.71 10.14 -1.88
N SER A 36 -52.43 9.54 -0.92
CA SER A 36 -52.66 10.12 0.39
C SER A 36 -51.34 10.35 1.15
N PRO A 37 -51.18 11.46 1.89
CA PRO A 37 -49.95 11.73 2.66
C PRO A 37 -49.56 10.63 3.65
N PHE A 38 -50.53 9.80 4.04
CA PHE A 38 -50.33 8.62 4.88
C PHE A 38 -49.42 7.56 4.24
N PHE A 39 -49.31 7.50 2.91
CA PHE A 39 -48.39 6.58 2.22
C PHE A 39 -46.93 6.81 2.59
N LEU A 40 -46.52 8.07 2.76
CA LEU A 40 -45.13 8.40 3.10
C LEU A 40 -44.75 7.86 4.48
N LEU A 41 -45.66 7.92 5.45
CA LEU A 41 -45.44 7.37 6.78
C LEU A 41 -45.45 5.85 6.80
N VAL A 42 -46.31 5.20 6.01
CA VAL A 42 -46.31 3.73 5.88
C VAL A 42 -45.01 3.23 5.27
N ILE A 43 -44.51 3.91 4.24
CA ILE A 43 -43.21 3.59 3.62
C ILE A 43 -42.08 3.83 4.62
N TYR A 44 -42.09 4.95 5.35
CA TYR A 44 -41.10 5.25 6.38
C TYR A 44 -41.11 4.21 7.51
N GLY A 45 -42.28 3.86 8.04
CA GLY A 45 -42.44 2.87 9.11
C GLY A 45 -41.98 1.48 8.69
N ALA A 46 -42.32 1.06 7.46
CA ALA A 46 -41.82 -0.18 6.87
C ALA A 46 -40.29 -0.17 6.70
N TRP A 47 -39.74 0.97 6.24
CA TRP A 47 -38.30 1.15 6.02
C TRP A 47 -37.47 1.19 7.31
N VAL A 48 -37.98 1.76 8.40
CA VAL A 48 -37.21 1.90 9.66
C VAL A 48 -37.34 0.65 10.52
N ALA A 49 -38.53 0.05 10.63
CA ALA A 49 -38.81 -0.91 11.69
C ALA A 49 -39.28 -2.31 11.25
N GLY A 50 -39.44 -2.55 9.94
CA GLY A 50 -39.63 -3.89 9.34
C GLY A 50 -41.11 -4.24 9.09
N PRO A 51 -41.42 -5.49 8.67
CA PRO A 51 -42.72 -5.83 8.07
C PRO A 51 -43.87 -5.82 9.07
N VAL A 52 -43.61 -6.23 10.31
CA VAL A 52 -44.61 -6.20 11.38
C VAL A 52 -45.06 -4.76 11.68
N ILE A 53 -44.10 -3.82 11.74
CA ILE A 53 -44.41 -2.41 12.03
C ILE A 53 -44.93 -1.68 10.80
N GLY A 54 -44.47 -2.05 9.59
CA GLY A 54 -45.08 -1.63 8.33
C GLY A 54 -46.56 -1.99 8.26
N LEU A 55 -46.93 -3.22 8.64
CA LEU A 55 -48.33 -3.65 8.71
C LEU A 55 -49.14 -2.88 9.77
N PHE A 56 -48.60 -2.70 10.99
CA PHE A 56 -49.26 -1.90 12.02
C PHE A 56 -49.43 -0.43 11.62
N SER A 57 -48.43 0.16 10.94
CA SER A 57 -48.50 1.52 10.42
C SER A 57 -49.55 1.67 9.33
N GLY A 58 -49.67 0.68 8.43
CA GLY A 58 -50.70 0.63 7.39
C GLY A 58 -52.10 0.46 7.98
N LEU A 59 -52.25 -0.37 9.02
CA LEU A 59 -53.52 -0.57 9.73
C LEU A 59 -53.94 0.71 10.46
N LEU A 60 -53.04 1.33 11.20
CA LEU A 60 -53.33 2.57 11.93
C LEU A 60 -53.69 3.70 10.96
N SER A 61 -52.97 3.82 9.85
CA SER A 61 -53.24 4.80 8.79
C SER A 61 -54.58 4.55 8.10
N SER A 62 -54.94 3.29 7.88
CA SER A 62 -56.23 2.87 7.31
C SER A 62 -57.41 3.23 8.23
N VAL A 63 -57.28 2.94 9.53
CA VAL A 63 -58.29 3.31 10.55
C VAL A 63 -58.44 4.83 10.66
N LEU A 64 -57.33 5.57 10.65
CA LEU A 64 -57.36 7.04 10.70
C LEU A 64 -57.99 7.65 9.44
N TYR A 65 -57.68 7.11 8.26
CA TYR A 65 -58.28 7.54 6.99
C TYR A 65 -59.81 7.35 7.00
N LEU A 66 -60.28 6.19 7.46
CA LEU A 66 -61.72 5.93 7.60
C LEU A 66 -62.37 6.84 8.64
N ALA A 67 -61.73 7.04 9.81
CA ALA A 67 -62.23 7.96 10.83
C ALA A 67 -62.38 9.39 10.28
N MET A 68 -61.37 9.89 9.55
CA MET A 68 -61.43 11.21 8.91
C MET A 68 -62.60 11.31 7.92
N LEU A 69 -62.76 10.32 7.05
CA LEU A 69 -63.83 10.25 6.06
C LEU A 69 -65.22 10.38 6.70
N THR A 70 -65.44 9.73 7.85
CA THR A 70 -66.72 9.80 8.58
C THR A 70 -66.97 11.15 9.24
N THR A 71 -65.92 11.79 9.77
CA THR A 71 -66.03 13.11 10.42
C THR A 71 -66.26 14.25 9.44
N THR A 72 -65.68 14.19 8.23
CA THR A 72 -65.83 15.25 7.22
C THR A 72 -67.17 15.19 6.50
N THR A 73 -67.81 14.02 6.43
CA THR A 73 -69.06 13.80 5.71
C THR A 73 -70.29 13.73 6.63
N ALA A 74 -70.09 13.82 7.96
CA ALA A 74 -71.14 13.84 8.98
C ALA A 74 -72.17 12.68 8.89
N PHE A 75 -71.75 11.51 8.39
CA PHE A 75 -72.62 10.34 8.24
C PHE A 75 -72.79 9.56 9.56
N PRO A 76 -74.00 9.04 9.84
CA PRO A 76 -74.23 8.21 11.01
C PRO A 76 -73.56 6.84 10.87
N PHE A 77 -72.95 6.36 11.96
CA PHE A 77 -72.15 5.12 12.02
C PHE A 77 -72.89 3.86 11.54
N ASN A 78 -74.23 3.88 11.54
CA ASN A 78 -75.09 2.77 11.13
C ASN A 78 -75.13 2.57 9.60
N ALA A 79 -74.73 3.55 8.78
CA ALA A 79 -74.73 3.50 7.32
C ALA A 79 -73.31 3.42 6.71
N LEU A 80 -72.28 3.16 7.52
CA LEU A 80 -70.88 3.10 7.07
C LEU A 80 -70.66 2.04 5.99
N TRP A 81 -71.28 0.87 6.14
CA TRP A 81 -71.14 -0.21 5.18
C TRP A 81 -71.64 0.19 3.79
N THR A 82 -72.80 0.86 3.72
CA THR A 82 -73.36 1.34 2.46
C THR A 82 -72.50 2.46 1.84
N PHE A 83 -71.89 3.31 2.66
CA PHE A 83 -71.07 4.44 2.20
C PHE A 83 -69.68 4.00 1.68
N ILE A 84 -69.07 3.02 2.34
CA ILE A 84 -67.77 2.45 1.91
C ILE A 84 -67.94 1.69 0.58
N ILE A 85 -69.08 1.04 0.36
CA ILE A 85 -69.37 0.28 -0.87
C ILE A 85 -69.81 1.19 -2.02
N ALA A 86 -70.34 2.39 -1.72
CA ALA A 86 -70.88 3.31 -2.72
C ALA A 86 -69.82 3.83 -3.71
N ASP A 87 -68.61 4.13 -3.23
CA ASP A 87 -67.51 4.64 -4.05
C ASP A 87 -66.26 3.77 -3.96
N PRO A 88 -65.68 3.34 -5.10
CA PRO A 88 -64.47 2.52 -5.13
C PRO A 88 -63.25 3.11 -4.41
N SER A 89 -63.10 4.43 -4.39
CA SER A 89 -61.96 5.12 -3.76
C SER A 89 -61.92 4.96 -2.23
N HIS A 90 -63.08 4.81 -1.58
CA HIS A 90 -63.20 4.75 -0.12
C HIS A 90 -62.67 3.44 0.49
N TYR A 91 -62.81 2.31 -0.22
CA TYR A 91 -62.24 1.03 0.22
C TYR A 91 -60.87 0.74 -0.39
N LEU A 92 -60.58 1.28 -1.58
CA LEU A 92 -59.35 0.97 -2.31
C LEU A 92 -58.11 1.62 -1.65
N THR A 93 -58.22 2.86 -1.17
CA THR A 93 -57.13 3.59 -0.50
C THR A 93 -56.63 2.89 0.79
N PRO A 94 -57.50 2.52 1.76
CA PRO A 94 -57.07 1.80 2.96
C PRO A 94 -56.52 0.40 2.65
N MET A 95 -57.06 -0.28 1.64
CA MET A 95 -56.55 -1.57 1.17
C MET A 95 -55.12 -1.43 0.60
N PHE A 96 -54.87 -0.41 -0.22
CA PHE A 96 -53.52 -0.15 -0.75
C PHE A 96 -52.50 0.23 0.33
N LEU A 97 -52.89 0.98 1.36
CA LEU A 97 -51.98 1.32 2.47
C LEU A 97 -51.53 0.07 3.23
N LEU A 98 -52.45 -0.87 3.49
CA LEU A 98 -52.12 -2.14 4.13
C LEU A 98 -51.19 -3.00 3.27
N VAL A 99 -51.51 -3.15 1.98
CA VAL A 99 -50.70 -3.94 1.04
C VAL A 99 -49.32 -3.31 0.85
N ALA A 100 -49.24 -1.98 0.71
CA ALA A 100 -47.97 -1.27 0.59
C ALA A 100 -47.10 -1.47 1.84
N GLY A 101 -47.67 -1.33 3.04
CA GLY A 101 -46.93 -1.54 4.30
C GLY A 101 -46.34 -2.96 4.42
N TYR A 102 -47.09 -3.97 3.97
CA TYR A 102 -46.62 -5.36 3.95
C TYR A 102 -45.55 -5.60 2.89
N VAL A 103 -45.77 -5.17 1.65
CA VAL A 103 -44.85 -5.41 0.51
C VAL A 103 -43.52 -4.70 0.70
N PHE A 104 -43.52 -3.41 1.09
CA PHE A 104 -42.29 -2.67 1.35
C PHE A 104 -41.55 -3.21 2.58
N GLY A 105 -42.30 -3.68 3.58
CA GLY A 105 -41.76 -4.36 4.74
C GLY A 105 -40.98 -5.63 4.37
N GLU A 106 -41.58 -6.49 3.54
CA GLU A 106 -40.95 -7.76 3.13
C GLU A 106 -39.85 -7.58 2.09
N LEU A 107 -39.94 -6.54 1.26
CA LEU A 107 -38.87 -6.16 0.34
C LEU A 107 -37.60 -5.80 1.13
N ARG A 108 -37.74 -5.01 2.19
CA ARG A 108 -36.62 -4.66 3.06
C ARG A 108 -36.02 -5.87 3.76
N THR A 109 -36.84 -6.76 4.34
CA THR A 109 -36.30 -7.97 5.01
C THR A 109 -35.55 -8.85 4.02
N THR A 110 -36.03 -8.93 2.79
CA THR A 110 -35.37 -9.68 1.72
C THR A 110 -34.02 -9.04 1.35
N LEU A 111 -33.95 -7.71 1.25
CA LEU A 111 -32.69 -6.99 1.01
C LEU A 111 -31.69 -7.17 2.16
N GLU A 112 -32.13 -6.98 3.41
CA GLU A 112 -31.27 -7.17 4.59
C GLU A 112 -30.74 -8.61 4.66
N ARG A 113 -31.60 -9.61 4.42
CA ARG A 113 -31.18 -11.03 4.35
C ARG A 113 -30.19 -11.28 3.23
N ARG A 114 -30.37 -10.69 2.04
CA ARG A 114 -29.42 -10.83 0.91
C ARG A 114 -28.07 -10.20 1.25
N MET A 115 -28.06 -9.00 1.82
CA MET A 115 -26.81 -8.33 2.23
C MET A 115 -26.08 -9.13 3.30
N GLN A 116 -26.80 -9.70 4.26
CA GLN A 116 -26.19 -10.52 5.29
C GLN A 116 -25.61 -11.82 4.72
N ARG A 117 -26.36 -12.52 3.85
CA ARG A 117 -25.83 -13.69 3.14
C ARG A 117 -24.58 -13.38 2.32
N LEU A 118 -24.55 -12.24 1.63
CA LEU A 118 -23.38 -11.81 0.85
C LEU A 118 -22.18 -11.52 1.76
N ARG A 119 -22.39 -10.90 2.93
CA ARG A 119 -21.33 -10.70 3.92
C ARG A 119 -20.84 -12.02 4.50
N ASP A 120 -21.75 -12.92 4.85
CA ASP A 120 -21.41 -14.24 5.38
C ASP A 120 -20.61 -15.04 4.33
N GLN A 121 -21.05 -15.05 3.07
CA GLN A 121 -20.33 -15.66 1.96
C GLN A 121 -18.95 -15.03 1.74
N ALA A 122 -18.83 -13.70 1.78
CA ALA A 122 -17.55 -13.02 1.66
C ALA A 122 -16.61 -13.39 2.82
N SER A 123 -17.12 -13.47 4.05
CA SER A 123 -16.33 -13.87 5.22
C SER A 123 -15.89 -15.34 5.14
N LEU A 124 -16.76 -16.23 4.66
CA LEU A 124 -16.44 -17.64 4.42
C LEU A 124 -15.38 -17.78 3.32
N MET A 125 -15.53 -17.08 2.18
CA MET A 125 -14.52 -17.06 1.12
C MET A 125 -13.18 -16.54 1.61
N GLN A 126 -13.17 -15.49 2.46
CA GLN A 126 -11.94 -14.97 3.05
C GLN A 126 -11.31 -15.99 4.01
N GLN A 127 -12.12 -16.70 4.79
CA GLN A 127 -11.65 -17.78 5.66
C GLN A 127 -11.09 -18.94 4.84
N GLU A 128 -11.81 -19.44 3.84
CA GLU A 128 -11.36 -20.50 2.93
C GLU A 128 -10.06 -20.10 2.21
N ALA A 129 -9.93 -18.86 1.75
CA ALA A 129 -8.70 -18.35 1.16
C ALA A 129 -7.55 -18.31 2.17
N SER A 130 -7.81 -17.94 3.43
CA SER A 130 -6.80 -17.95 4.49
C SER A 130 -6.36 -19.38 4.85
N GLU A 131 -7.30 -20.31 4.90
CA GLU A 131 -7.03 -21.73 5.12
C GLU A 131 -6.27 -22.34 3.96
N ALA A 132 -6.63 -22.03 2.72
CA ALA A 132 -5.89 -22.46 1.53
C ALA A 132 -4.45 -21.94 1.53
N ARG A 133 -4.24 -20.66 1.91
CA ARG A 133 -2.89 -20.09 2.09
C ARG A 133 -2.10 -20.80 3.18
N SER A 134 -2.72 -21.07 4.33
CA SER A 134 -2.09 -21.82 5.41
C SER A 134 -1.71 -23.25 4.98
N ARG A 135 -2.58 -23.94 4.24
CA ARG A 135 -2.29 -25.27 3.68
C ARG A 135 -1.17 -25.22 2.65
N LEU A 136 -1.11 -24.19 1.80
CA LEU A 136 0.00 -23.99 0.87
C LEU A 136 1.31 -23.77 1.62
N GLN A 137 1.33 -22.92 2.66
CA GLN A 137 2.52 -22.72 3.50
C GLN A 137 2.96 -24.02 4.18
N GLN A 138 2.03 -24.81 4.70
CA GLN A 138 2.33 -26.13 5.29
C GLN A 138 2.89 -27.10 4.25
N ALA A 139 2.32 -27.13 3.04
CA ALA A 139 2.80 -27.97 1.95
C ALA A 139 4.18 -27.53 1.44
N GLU A 140 4.44 -26.24 1.32
CA GLU A 140 5.77 -25.69 1.01
C GLU A 140 6.78 -26.06 2.10
N THR A 141 6.39 -25.92 3.37
CA THR A 141 7.24 -26.31 4.50
C THR A 141 7.54 -27.81 4.46
N ALA A 142 6.54 -28.65 4.21
CA ALA A 142 6.72 -30.10 4.11
C ALA A 142 7.57 -30.52 2.89
N LEU A 143 7.36 -29.90 1.72
CA LEU A 143 8.20 -30.12 0.54
C LEU A 143 9.65 -29.70 0.79
N PHE A 144 9.84 -28.59 1.50
CA PHE A 144 11.17 -28.10 1.88
C PHE A 144 11.84 -28.98 2.93
N GLU A 145 11.11 -29.50 3.93
CA GLU A 145 11.61 -30.49 4.87
C GLU A 145 12.02 -31.80 4.18
N LEU A 146 11.24 -32.25 3.20
CA LEU A 146 11.57 -33.42 2.39
C LEU A 146 12.83 -33.16 1.54
N GLN A 147 12.98 -31.97 0.95
CA GLN A 147 14.21 -31.56 0.26
C GLN A 147 15.41 -31.45 1.23
N GLY A 148 15.19 -30.96 2.45
CA GLY A 148 16.21 -30.87 3.51
C GLY A 148 16.66 -32.23 4.04
N ARG A 149 15.79 -33.25 4.04
CA ARG A 149 16.20 -34.64 4.34
C ARG A 149 17.09 -35.25 3.25
N VAL A 150 16.97 -34.79 2.01
CA VAL A 150 17.86 -35.17 0.90
C VAL A 150 19.21 -34.44 0.95
N LEU A 151 19.25 -33.25 1.59
CA LEU A 151 20.44 -32.38 1.62
C LEU A 151 21.18 -32.29 2.96
N GLY A 152 20.70 -32.93 4.03
CA GLY A 152 21.44 -33.09 5.28
C GLY A 152 21.33 -31.90 6.26
N GLN A 153 20.82 -32.23 7.45
CA GLN A 153 20.73 -31.45 8.71
C GLN A 153 19.60 -30.40 8.84
N THR A 154 18.66 -30.74 9.73
CA THR A 154 17.48 -29.97 10.18
C THR A 154 17.80 -28.56 10.72
N ALA A 155 19.00 -28.34 11.27
CA ALA A 155 19.43 -27.03 11.80
C ALA A 155 19.68 -25.98 10.70
N THR A 156 20.06 -26.41 9.49
CA THR A 156 20.26 -25.53 8.34
C THR A 156 18.91 -25.02 7.80
N MET A 157 17.84 -25.82 7.91
CA MET A 157 16.53 -25.51 7.33
C MET A 157 15.77 -24.41 8.10
N THR A 158 15.80 -24.41 9.43
CA THR A 158 15.22 -23.31 10.23
C THR A 158 15.91 -21.98 9.92
N ARG A 159 17.24 -21.99 9.73
CA ARG A 159 17.99 -20.79 9.30
C ARG A 159 17.56 -20.33 7.90
N LEU A 160 17.41 -21.24 6.94
CA LEU A 160 16.96 -20.89 5.59
C LEU A 160 15.53 -20.32 5.57
N TYR A 161 14.64 -20.80 6.42
CA TYR A 161 13.31 -20.21 6.58
C TYR A 161 13.36 -18.80 7.17
N GLN A 162 14.15 -18.59 8.23
CA GLN A 162 14.37 -17.27 8.83
C GLN A 162 14.95 -16.28 7.81
N ILE A 163 15.84 -16.74 6.93
CA ILE A 163 16.41 -15.98 5.81
C ILE A 163 15.33 -15.58 4.80
N ALA A 164 14.48 -16.53 4.37
CA ALA A 164 13.39 -16.20 3.44
C ALA A 164 12.43 -15.16 4.05
N GLN A 165 12.23 -15.21 5.36
CA GLN A 165 11.43 -14.23 6.09
C GLN A 165 12.13 -12.87 6.25
N SER A 166 13.44 -12.83 6.53
CA SER A 166 14.19 -11.56 6.63
C SER A 166 14.29 -10.83 5.30
N LEU A 167 14.24 -11.56 4.18
CA LEU A 167 14.16 -11.00 2.83
C LEU A 167 12.73 -10.56 2.46
N ASN A 168 11.70 -10.79 3.29
CA ASN A 168 10.32 -10.37 3.01
C ASN A 168 10.06 -8.93 3.52
N VAL A 169 10.87 -7.98 3.05
CA VAL A 169 10.78 -6.56 3.40
C VAL A 169 10.32 -5.77 2.18
N LEU A 170 9.58 -4.69 2.39
CA LEU A 170 8.99 -3.88 1.31
C LEU A 170 9.91 -2.74 0.81
N SER A 171 11.22 -2.84 1.08
CA SER A 171 12.23 -1.87 0.64
C SER A 171 13.37 -2.60 -0.06
N VAL A 172 13.68 -2.16 -1.27
CA VAL A 172 14.76 -2.74 -2.09
C VAL A 172 16.09 -2.71 -1.35
N GLU A 173 16.42 -1.58 -0.72
CA GLU A 173 17.71 -1.39 -0.06
C GLU A 173 17.86 -2.29 1.16
N LYS A 174 16.79 -2.44 1.94
CA LYS A 174 16.76 -3.39 3.06
C LYS A 174 16.94 -4.82 2.57
N ILE A 175 16.30 -5.24 1.48
CA ILE A 175 16.46 -6.59 0.93
C ILE A 175 17.93 -6.87 0.56
N LEU A 176 18.60 -5.96 -0.16
CA LEU A 176 19.99 -6.15 -0.56
C LEU A 176 20.93 -6.20 0.65
N THR A 177 20.63 -5.39 1.68
CA THR A 177 21.38 -5.32 2.92
C THR A 177 21.25 -6.60 3.74
N GLU A 178 20.01 -7.06 3.95
CA GLU A 178 19.71 -8.32 4.64
C GLU A 178 20.30 -9.52 3.89
N LEU A 179 20.26 -9.53 2.55
CA LEU A 179 20.87 -10.57 1.75
C LEU A 179 22.38 -10.68 2.02
N LEU A 180 23.06 -9.55 2.19
CA LEU A 180 24.48 -9.57 2.49
C LEU A 180 24.77 -10.09 3.91
N GLY A 181 23.98 -9.68 4.90
CA GLY A 181 24.08 -10.21 6.27
C GLY A 181 23.84 -11.72 6.32
N VAL A 182 22.90 -12.23 5.52
CA VAL A 182 22.68 -13.67 5.37
C VAL A 182 23.89 -14.40 4.79
N LEU A 183 24.58 -13.80 3.82
CA LEU A 183 25.81 -14.38 3.25
C LEU A 183 26.95 -14.39 4.28
N GLU A 184 27.08 -13.36 5.12
CA GLU A 184 28.01 -13.36 6.25
C GLU A 184 27.68 -14.47 7.26
N ASP A 185 26.44 -14.55 7.72
CA ASP A 185 26.05 -15.47 8.79
C ASP A 185 26.08 -16.96 8.37
N LEU A 186 25.70 -17.25 7.13
CA LEU A 186 25.52 -18.62 6.64
C LEU A 186 26.78 -19.17 5.96
N LEU A 187 27.43 -18.34 5.14
CA LEU A 187 28.58 -18.73 4.35
C LEU A 187 29.91 -18.20 4.92
N GLN A 188 29.87 -17.41 6.00
CA GLN A 188 31.06 -16.79 6.61
C GLN A 188 31.86 -16.00 5.58
N VAL A 189 31.14 -15.27 4.72
CA VAL A 189 31.75 -14.44 3.69
C VAL A 189 32.55 -13.32 4.34
N GLU A 190 33.85 -13.26 4.02
CA GLU A 190 34.76 -12.23 4.55
C GLU A 190 34.82 -11.00 3.64
N GLN A 191 34.58 -11.19 2.34
CA GLN A 191 34.66 -10.14 1.34
C GLN A 191 33.63 -10.37 0.24
N ALA A 192 32.59 -9.54 0.19
CA ALA A 192 31.60 -9.55 -0.88
C ALA A 192 31.03 -8.16 -1.16
N SER A 193 30.47 -8.01 -2.35
CA SER A 193 29.89 -6.75 -2.80
C SER A 193 28.67 -7.03 -3.68
N ILE A 194 27.58 -6.33 -3.42
CA ILE A 194 26.36 -6.35 -4.24
C ILE A 194 26.36 -5.09 -5.08
N TYR A 195 26.33 -5.25 -6.40
CA TYR A 195 26.24 -4.15 -7.36
C TYR A 195 24.84 -4.11 -7.97
N ARG A 196 24.21 -2.95 -7.96
CA ARG A 196 22.97 -2.68 -8.70
C ARG A 196 23.30 -2.28 -10.13
N VAL A 197 22.68 -2.97 -11.08
CA VAL A 197 22.85 -2.74 -12.51
C VAL A 197 21.97 -1.55 -12.94
N GLU A 198 22.55 -0.58 -13.65
CA GLU A 198 21.76 0.50 -14.24
C GLU A 198 20.91 -0.01 -15.41
N GLU A 199 19.78 0.67 -15.68
CA GLU A 199 18.93 0.35 -16.84
C GLU A 199 19.65 0.43 -18.19
N SER A 200 20.71 1.27 -18.28
CA SER A 200 21.55 1.38 -19.47
C SER A 200 22.44 0.15 -19.71
N ASN A 201 22.54 -0.76 -18.72
CA ASN A 201 23.37 -1.95 -18.72
C ASN A 201 24.86 -1.69 -19.01
N ARG A 202 25.32 -0.45 -18.79
CA ARG A 202 26.74 -0.05 -18.94
C ARG A 202 27.52 -0.10 -17.64
N PHE A 203 26.87 0.28 -16.54
CA PHE A 203 27.49 0.40 -15.24
C PHE A 203 26.72 -0.39 -14.18
N ALA A 204 27.47 -1.01 -13.28
CA ALA A 204 26.97 -1.61 -12.06
C ALA A 204 27.54 -0.81 -10.88
N ARG A 205 26.67 -0.25 -10.04
CA ARG A 205 27.07 0.57 -8.89
C ARG A 205 26.96 -0.23 -7.61
N LEU A 206 27.93 -0.05 -6.73
CA LEU A 206 27.92 -0.70 -5.43
C LEU A 206 26.67 -0.27 -4.66
N ALA A 207 25.91 -1.27 -4.21
CA ALA A 207 24.80 -1.09 -3.29
C ALA A 207 25.26 -1.41 -1.87
N VAL A 208 25.74 -2.63 -1.62
CA VAL A 208 26.16 -3.04 -0.27
C VAL A 208 27.47 -3.84 -0.35
N ARG A 209 28.34 -3.74 0.66
CA ARG A 209 29.59 -4.52 0.75
C ARG A 209 29.90 -4.98 2.17
N VAL A 210 30.70 -6.04 2.23
CA VAL A 210 31.33 -6.59 3.42
C VAL A 210 32.82 -6.73 3.14
N GLY A 211 33.64 -6.32 4.12
CA GLY A 211 35.08 -6.22 3.96
C GLY A 211 35.51 -5.05 3.07
N GLN A 212 36.82 -4.90 2.84
CA GLN A 212 37.31 -3.91 1.88
C GLN A 212 36.91 -4.30 0.47
N PRO A 213 36.47 -3.39 -0.40
CA PRO A 213 36.04 -3.74 -1.74
C PRO A 213 37.25 -4.04 -2.64
N THR A 214 37.20 -5.15 -3.39
CA THR A 214 38.23 -5.47 -4.41
C THR A 214 38.05 -4.61 -5.66
N TRP A 215 36.81 -4.19 -5.94
CA TRP A 215 36.45 -3.37 -7.09
C TRP A 215 36.02 -1.97 -6.66
N SER A 216 36.00 -1.03 -7.61
CA SER A 216 35.53 0.33 -7.39
C SER A 216 34.01 0.39 -7.13
N ASN A 217 33.55 1.47 -6.49
CA ASN A 217 32.13 1.72 -6.21
C ASN A 217 31.26 1.76 -7.50
N SER A 218 31.88 1.96 -8.66
CA SER A 218 31.24 1.85 -9.97
C SER A 218 32.08 0.94 -10.85
N VAL A 219 31.44 -0.09 -11.41
CA VAL A 219 32.06 -1.11 -12.25
C VAL A 219 31.44 -1.03 -13.65
N THR A 220 32.28 -1.03 -14.69
CA THR A 220 31.81 -1.08 -16.08
C THR A 220 31.52 -2.54 -16.44
N ILE A 221 30.35 -2.82 -17.02
CA ILE A 221 29.91 -4.20 -17.27
C ILE A 221 30.83 -4.93 -18.26
N ASP A 222 31.36 -4.20 -19.25
CA ASP A 222 32.25 -4.75 -20.28
C ASP A 222 33.69 -5.03 -19.78
N THR A 223 34.07 -4.57 -18.59
CA THR A 223 35.45 -4.73 -18.10
C THR A 223 35.69 -6.04 -17.36
N HIS A 224 34.65 -6.78 -16.98
CA HIS A 224 34.77 -8.05 -16.24
C HIS A 224 34.01 -9.18 -16.93
N GLU A 225 34.71 -10.26 -17.23
CA GLU A 225 34.18 -11.43 -17.94
C GLU A 225 33.03 -12.10 -17.17
N LEU A 226 33.18 -12.27 -15.84
CA LEU A 226 32.13 -12.87 -15.02
C LEU A 226 30.87 -12.02 -14.93
N VAL A 227 31.01 -10.70 -14.89
CA VAL A 227 29.88 -9.76 -14.85
C VAL A 227 29.06 -9.91 -16.13
N LYS A 228 29.74 -9.85 -17.27
CA LYS A 228 29.10 -10.03 -18.58
C LYS A 228 28.42 -11.39 -18.71
N LYS A 229 29.12 -12.49 -18.41
CA LYS A 229 28.55 -13.83 -18.49
C LYS A 229 27.37 -14.02 -17.52
N ALA A 230 27.42 -13.45 -16.32
CA ALA A 230 26.32 -13.57 -15.35
C ALA A 230 25.06 -12.85 -15.85
N ILE A 231 25.22 -11.69 -16.50
CA ILE A 231 24.11 -10.96 -17.12
C ILE A 231 23.55 -11.73 -18.34
N GLU A 232 24.41 -12.29 -19.19
CA GLU A 232 23.99 -13.00 -20.42
C GLU A 232 23.36 -14.37 -20.14
N GLN A 233 23.97 -15.16 -19.24
CA GLN A 233 23.54 -16.54 -18.97
C GLN A 233 22.48 -16.63 -17.88
N GLY A 234 22.41 -15.62 -17.01
CA GLY A 234 21.44 -15.57 -15.93
C GLY A 234 21.59 -16.67 -14.88
N LYS A 235 22.81 -17.16 -14.64
CA LYS A 235 23.11 -18.24 -13.67
C LYS A 235 24.22 -17.83 -12.73
N VAL A 236 24.31 -18.52 -11.59
CA VAL A 236 25.45 -18.38 -10.68
C VAL A 236 26.69 -18.91 -11.38
N LEU A 237 27.70 -18.05 -11.49
CA LEU A 237 29.00 -18.39 -12.05
C LEU A 237 30.04 -18.46 -10.95
N THR A 238 31.09 -19.22 -11.23
CA THR A 238 32.23 -19.40 -10.34
C THR A 238 33.49 -18.84 -10.98
N PHE A 239 34.56 -18.69 -10.21
CA PHE A 239 35.88 -18.31 -10.74
C PHE A 239 36.40 -19.23 -11.86
N LYS A 240 35.86 -20.44 -12.02
CA LYS A 240 36.22 -21.38 -13.11
C LYS A 240 35.64 -20.96 -14.45
N ASP A 241 34.57 -20.18 -14.43
CA ASP A 241 33.87 -19.70 -15.62
C ASP A 241 34.53 -18.43 -16.20
N ALA A 242 35.57 -17.92 -15.55
CA ALA A 242 36.38 -16.78 -15.98
C ALA A 242 37.80 -17.21 -16.35
N THR A 243 38.33 -16.58 -17.39
CA THR A 243 39.76 -16.61 -17.73
C THR A 243 40.55 -15.50 -17.05
N GLU A 244 39.89 -14.38 -16.72
CA GLU A 244 40.49 -13.25 -16.02
C GLU A 244 40.92 -13.60 -14.58
N ARG A 245 42.02 -13.00 -14.11
CA ARG A 245 42.52 -13.09 -12.74
C ARG A 245 43.04 -11.73 -12.25
N PRO A 246 42.73 -11.29 -11.02
CA PRO A 246 41.88 -11.95 -10.04
C PRO A 246 40.39 -11.85 -10.42
N ALA A 247 39.63 -12.91 -10.13
CA ALA A 247 38.18 -12.98 -10.34
C ALA A 247 37.48 -13.35 -9.03
N PRO A 248 36.23 -12.89 -8.80
CA PRO A 248 35.43 -13.32 -7.67
C PRO A 248 35.19 -14.84 -7.70
N ILE A 249 35.10 -15.44 -6.51
CA ILE A 249 34.85 -16.88 -6.33
C ILE A 249 33.46 -17.24 -6.85
N TYR A 250 32.47 -16.40 -6.55
CA TYR A 250 31.11 -16.51 -7.05
C TYR A 250 30.60 -15.18 -7.62
N MET A 251 29.86 -15.27 -8.73
CA MET A 251 29.08 -14.19 -9.32
C MET A 251 27.62 -14.62 -9.39
N VAL A 252 26.75 -13.94 -8.65
CA VAL A 252 25.35 -14.33 -8.49
C VAL A 252 24.45 -13.24 -9.05
N PRO A 253 23.74 -13.48 -10.17
CA PRO A 253 22.77 -12.53 -10.69
C PRO A 253 21.45 -12.61 -9.92
N ILE A 254 20.89 -11.44 -9.62
CA ILE A 254 19.56 -11.25 -9.04
C ILE A 254 18.69 -10.57 -10.08
N PHE A 255 17.51 -11.12 -10.32
CA PHE A 255 16.61 -10.69 -11.39
C PHE A 255 15.46 -9.83 -10.88
N ARG A 256 14.96 -8.98 -11.78
CA ARG A 256 13.69 -8.25 -11.69
C ARG A 256 13.10 -8.19 -13.08
N GLN A 257 11.81 -8.49 -13.24
CA GLN A 257 11.13 -8.44 -14.56
C GLN A 257 11.92 -9.13 -15.68
N ASN A 258 12.53 -10.29 -15.37
CA ASN A 258 13.35 -11.07 -16.29
C ASN A 258 14.62 -10.35 -16.81
N ARG A 259 15.10 -9.33 -16.10
CA ARG A 259 16.37 -8.62 -16.34
C ARG A 259 17.24 -8.66 -15.10
N THR A 260 18.57 -8.65 -15.26
CA THR A 260 19.49 -8.58 -14.13
C THR A 260 19.39 -7.22 -13.47
N TYR A 261 18.94 -7.21 -12.21
CA TYR A 261 18.79 -6.01 -11.39
C TYR A 261 20.03 -5.76 -10.52
N ALA A 262 20.59 -6.83 -9.97
CA ALA A 262 21.79 -6.75 -9.13
C ALA A 262 22.69 -7.97 -9.34
N LEU A 263 23.96 -7.81 -8.95
CA LEU A 263 25.01 -8.82 -9.04
C LEU A 263 25.72 -8.91 -7.70
N ILE A 264 25.84 -10.12 -7.13
CA ILE A 264 26.64 -10.37 -5.94
C ILE A 264 27.99 -10.91 -6.38
N ALA A 265 29.06 -10.20 -6.02
CA ALA A 265 30.44 -10.58 -6.24
C ALA A 265 31.07 -11.03 -4.92
N ILE A 266 31.29 -12.33 -4.75
CA ILE A 266 31.92 -12.89 -3.54
C ILE A 266 33.41 -13.13 -3.82
N HIS A 267 34.28 -12.41 -3.10
CA HIS A 267 35.72 -12.44 -3.32
C HIS A 267 36.46 -13.31 -2.29
N ARG A 268 35.97 -13.40 -1.06
CA ARG A 268 36.55 -14.25 -0.01
C ARG A 268 35.46 -14.94 0.82
N LEU A 269 35.65 -16.24 0.97
CA LEU A 269 34.93 -17.11 1.89
C LEU A 269 35.86 -18.30 2.27
N PRO A 270 35.59 -19.03 3.37
CA PRO A 270 36.40 -20.19 3.74
C PRO A 270 36.47 -21.23 2.61
N LEU A 271 37.66 -21.76 2.33
CA LEU A 271 37.86 -22.72 1.23
C LEU A 271 36.95 -23.96 1.32
N ALA A 272 36.67 -24.43 2.54
CA ALA A 272 35.76 -25.55 2.80
C ALA A 272 34.31 -25.29 2.34
N LYS A 273 33.94 -24.02 2.11
CA LYS A 273 32.63 -23.59 1.65
C LYS A 273 32.60 -23.36 0.12
N VAL A 274 33.70 -23.52 -0.59
CA VAL A 274 33.73 -23.44 -2.07
C VAL A 274 33.33 -24.81 -2.64
N THR A 275 32.02 -25.08 -2.64
CA THR A 275 31.42 -26.38 -3.01
C THR A 275 30.27 -26.20 -3.99
N ALA A 276 29.83 -27.30 -4.61
CA ALA A 276 28.63 -27.31 -5.44
C ALA A 276 27.37 -27.01 -4.62
N ASP A 277 27.30 -27.47 -3.37
CA ASP A 277 26.18 -27.21 -2.46
C ASP A 277 26.04 -25.71 -2.17
N THR A 278 27.15 -25.01 -1.97
CA THR A 278 27.16 -23.54 -1.83
C THR A 278 26.65 -22.86 -3.10
N THR A 279 27.02 -23.35 -4.29
CA THR A 279 26.48 -22.83 -5.56
C THR A 279 24.96 -22.97 -5.60
N GLN A 280 24.43 -24.16 -5.27
CA GLN A 280 22.98 -24.40 -5.26
C GLN A 280 22.25 -23.53 -4.22
N LEU A 281 22.85 -23.35 -3.04
CA LEU A 281 22.33 -22.45 -2.02
C LEU A 281 22.28 -21.00 -2.51
N LEU A 282 23.35 -20.51 -3.14
CA LEU A 282 23.39 -19.17 -3.72
C LEU A 282 22.31 -18.98 -4.81
N GLU A 283 22.05 -20.00 -5.64
CA GLU A 283 20.95 -19.97 -6.61
C GLU A 283 19.58 -19.83 -5.93
N VAL A 284 19.35 -20.54 -4.83
CA VAL A 284 18.10 -20.44 -4.06
C VAL A 284 17.96 -19.07 -3.41
N LEU A 285 19.02 -18.55 -2.78
CA LEU A 285 19.03 -17.21 -2.19
C LEU A 285 18.78 -16.13 -3.24
N ALA A 286 19.39 -16.25 -4.42
CA ALA A 286 19.17 -15.33 -5.54
C ALA A 286 17.72 -15.34 -6.01
N LYS A 287 17.08 -16.52 -6.08
CA LYS A 287 15.65 -16.64 -6.44
C LYS A 287 14.75 -15.96 -5.40
N TRP A 288 15.01 -16.17 -4.11
CA TRP A 288 14.24 -15.51 -3.05
C TRP A 288 14.43 -13.99 -3.06
N ALA A 289 15.68 -13.52 -3.19
CA ALA A 289 15.98 -12.10 -3.31
C ALA A 289 15.30 -11.48 -4.55
N SER A 290 15.32 -12.16 -5.70
CA SER A 290 14.66 -11.72 -6.93
C SER A 290 13.15 -11.59 -6.71
N ALA A 291 12.51 -12.60 -6.10
CA ALA A 291 11.08 -12.56 -5.80
C ALA A 291 10.71 -11.45 -4.82
N SER A 292 11.53 -11.21 -3.79
CA SER A 292 11.32 -10.13 -2.84
C SER A 292 11.51 -8.76 -3.46
N LEU A 293 12.51 -8.58 -4.32
CA LEU A 293 12.72 -7.33 -5.08
C LEU A 293 11.55 -7.03 -6.01
N GLU A 294 11.00 -8.04 -6.69
CA GLU A 294 9.81 -7.86 -7.52
C GLU A 294 8.63 -7.31 -6.68
N ARG A 295 8.41 -7.85 -5.47
CA ARG A 295 7.35 -7.38 -4.55
C ARG A 295 7.63 -5.98 -4.00
N ALA A 296 8.84 -5.72 -3.52
CA ALA A 296 9.21 -4.43 -2.96
C ALA A 296 9.13 -3.31 -4.01
N THR A 297 9.60 -3.57 -5.24
CA THR A 297 9.50 -2.58 -6.31
C THR A 297 8.07 -2.35 -6.79
N ALA A 298 7.20 -3.38 -6.80
CA ALA A 298 5.78 -3.19 -7.07
C ALA A 298 5.09 -2.35 -5.98
N PHE A 299 5.51 -2.51 -4.72
CA PHE A 299 5.05 -1.70 -3.60
C PHE A 299 5.54 -0.24 -3.71
N GLU A 300 6.84 -0.02 -3.98
CA GLU A 300 7.40 1.31 -4.24
C GLU A 300 6.74 2.00 -5.44
N ALA A 301 6.46 1.27 -6.52
CA ALA A 301 5.75 1.79 -7.70
C ALA A 301 4.30 2.21 -7.40
N ALA A 302 3.61 1.51 -6.50
CA ALA A 302 2.28 1.90 -6.06
C ALA A 302 2.30 3.16 -5.17
N LEU A 303 3.39 3.36 -4.42
CA LEU A 303 3.58 4.50 -3.53
C LEU A 303 4.20 5.72 -4.24
N LEU A 304 4.82 5.54 -5.40
CA LEU A 304 5.60 6.55 -6.11
C LEU A 304 4.82 7.86 -6.36
N ASN A 305 3.54 7.76 -6.72
CA ASN A 305 2.69 8.95 -6.94
C ASN A 305 2.46 9.78 -5.66
N ASP A 306 2.48 9.15 -4.49
CA ASP A 306 2.36 9.84 -3.21
C ASP A 306 3.72 10.25 -2.63
N ALA A 307 4.77 9.49 -2.96
CA ALA A 307 6.13 9.72 -2.49
C ALA A 307 6.85 10.88 -3.21
N THR A 308 6.51 11.18 -4.46
CA THR A 308 7.15 12.26 -5.25
C THR A 308 6.24 13.47 -5.43
N TYR A 309 6.86 14.64 -5.68
CA TYR A 309 6.14 15.81 -6.15
C TYR A 309 5.65 15.62 -7.61
N PRO A 310 4.49 16.18 -7.99
CA PRO A 310 4.00 16.10 -9.37
C PRO A 310 5.02 16.61 -10.38
N ASN A 311 5.13 15.94 -11.54
CA ASN A 311 6.06 16.28 -12.62
C ASN A 311 7.53 16.39 -12.21
N SER A 312 7.93 15.71 -11.13
CA SER A 312 9.28 15.77 -10.59
C SER A 312 9.77 14.41 -10.10
N ARG A 313 11.08 14.19 -10.13
CA ARG A 313 11.74 13.05 -9.47
C ARG A 313 12.05 13.31 -7.98
N PHE A 314 11.68 14.48 -7.47
CA PHE A 314 11.90 14.87 -6.09
C PHE A 314 10.93 14.15 -5.18
N LEU A 315 11.47 13.56 -4.11
CA LEU A 315 10.71 12.97 -3.03
C LEU A 315 10.11 14.07 -2.15
N ARG A 316 8.92 13.82 -1.60
CA ARG A 316 8.41 14.62 -0.48
C ARG A 316 9.28 14.39 0.75
N ALA A 317 9.41 15.43 1.58
CA ALA A 317 10.34 15.43 2.71
C ALA A 317 10.26 14.18 3.61
N PRO A 318 9.07 13.67 4.03
CA PRO A 318 9.01 12.50 4.90
C PRO A 318 9.66 11.25 4.30
N TYR A 319 9.45 11.01 3.00
CA TYR A 319 10.03 9.87 2.30
C TYR A 319 11.54 10.03 2.10
N PHE A 320 12.01 11.24 1.80
CA PHE A 320 13.44 11.52 1.73
C PHE A 320 14.16 11.30 3.06
N HIS A 321 13.53 11.72 4.16
CA HIS A 321 14.04 11.54 5.51
C HIS A 321 14.13 10.07 5.90
N GLU A 322 13.14 9.24 5.55
CA GLU A 322 13.23 7.79 5.73
C GLU A 322 14.47 7.21 5.02
N GLN A 323 14.70 7.59 3.76
CA GLN A 323 15.84 7.09 2.97
C GLN A 323 17.19 7.51 3.56
N CYS A 324 17.30 8.73 4.08
CA CYS A 324 18.51 9.16 4.77
C CYS A 324 18.78 8.31 6.02
N GLY A 325 17.74 7.91 6.75
CA GLY A 325 17.85 6.96 7.86
C GLY A 325 18.36 5.59 7.41
N LEU A 326 17.88 5.08 6.27
CA LEU A 326 18.36 3.81 5.71
C LEU A 326 19.83 3.86 5.29
N GLU A 327 20.25 4.94 4.65
CA GLU A 327 21.67 5.13 4.31
C GLU A 327 22.55 5.29 5.56
N HIS A 328 22.04 5.95 6.60
CA HIS A 328 22.74 6.03 7.89
C HIS A 328 22.92 4.66 8.55
N ASP A 329 21.85 3.85 8.61
CA ASP A 329 21.92 2.47 9.10
C ASP A 329 22.91 1.63 8.29
N ARG A 330 22.97 1.83 6.97
CA ARG A 330 23.93 1.16 6.08
C ARG A 330 25.37 1.61 6.33
N TYR A 331 25.60 2.90 6.60
CA TYR A 331 26.91 3.38 7.03
C TYR A 331 27.34 2.75 8.36
N VAL A 332 26.47 2.76 9.37
CA VAL A 332 26.78 2.20 10.70
C VAL A 332 27.11 0.72 10.63
N ARG A 333 26.37 -0.05 9.81
CA ARG A 333 26.56 -1.51 9.70
C ARG A 333 27.70 -1.91 8.77
N TYR A 334 27.84 -1.27 7.62
CA TYR A 334 28.72 -1.73 6.54
C TYR A 334 29.84 -0.74 6.18
N GLY A 335 29.90 0.43 6.82
CA GLY A 335 30.88 1.48 6.52
C GLY A 335 30.77 1.99 5.09
N ILE A 336 29.56 2.00 4.52
CA ILE A 336 29.30 2.53 3.18
C ILE A 336 29.02 4.03 3.32
N PRO A 337 29.86 4.90 2.74
CA PRO A 337 29.72 6.33 2.92
C PRO A 337 28.54 6.88 2.13
N TYR A 338 27.92 7.93 2.65
CA TYR A 338 26.92 8.71 1.94
C TYR A 338 27.13 10.20 2.23
N THR A 339 26.72 11.02 1.28
CA THR A 339 26.82 12.47 1.37
C THR A 339 25.44 13.10 1.18
N ILE A 340 25.09 14.05 2.04
CA ILE A 340 23.93 14.91 1.86
C ILE A 340 24.44 16.32 1.55
N LEU A 341 23.99 16.87 0.42
CA LEU A 341 24.18 18.27 0.09
C LEU A 341 22.91 19.02 0.43
N GLU A 342 23.05 20.12 1.17
CA GLU A 342 21.95 20.97 1.58
C GLU A 342 22.20 22.38 1.08
N ALA A 343 21.17 23.02 0.53
CA ALA A 343 21.20 24.42 0.17
C ALA A 343 19.91 25.11 0.61
N THR A 344 20.04 26.28 1.22
CA THR A 344 18.91 27.21 1.40
C THR A 344 18.79 28.05 0.14
N LEU A 345 17.63 28.01 -0.51
CA LEU A 345 17.38 28.70 -1.77
C LEU A 345 16.44 29.87 -1.56
N HIS A 346 16.69 30.96 -2.28
CA HIS A 346 15.69 31.98 -2.55
C HIS A 346 15.14 31.77 -3.95
N THR A 347 13.81 31.75 -4.10
CA THR A 347 13.15 31.58 -5.39
C THR A 347 11.92 32.48 -5.47
N VAL A 348 11.61 32.91 -6.69
CA VAL A 348 10.42 33.73 -7.00
C VAL A 348 9.26 32.82 -7.47
N LEU A 349 9.53 31.54 -7.67
CA LEU A 349 8.54 30.55 -8.08
C LEU A 349 7.62 30.17 -6.92
N ARG A 350 6.41 29.71 -7.24
CA ARG A 350 5.50 29.13 -6.24
C ARG A 350 6.03 27.76 -5.80
N ASP A 351 5.86 27.43 -4.52
CA ASP A 351 6.39 26.18 -3.95
C ASP A 351 5.98 24.92 -4.70
N GLU A 352 4.80 24.91 -5.31
CA GLU A 352 4.29 23.78 -6.12
C GLU A 352 5.10 23.57 -7.43
N ASP A 353 5.64 24.65 -8.00
CA ASP A 353 6.35 24.67 -9.28
C ASP A 353 7.87 24.42 -9.08
N VAL A 354 8.40 24.70 -7.88
CA VAL A 354 9.83 24.59 -7.54
C VAL A 354 10.41 23.18 -7.79
N PRO A 355 9.79 22.07 -7.31
CA PRO A 355 10.33 20.74 -7.55
C PRO A 355 10.44 20.36 -9.02
N GLY A 356 9.52 20.86 -9.86
CA GLY A 356 9.54 20.63 -11.31
C GLY A 356 10.70 21.37 -11.98
N ALA A 357 10.86 22.66 -11.66
CA ALA A 357 11.95 23.49 -12.17
C ALA A 357 13.33 22.96 -11.73
N LEU A 358 13.49 22.59 -10.46
CA LEU A 358 14.73 21.99 -9.93
C LEU A 358 15.05 20.65 -10.60
N SER A 359 14.04 19.82 -10.87
CA SER A 359 14.19 18.55 -11.58
C SER A 359 14.70 18.75 -13.01
N GLU A 360 14.23 19.79 -13.71
CA GLU A 360 14.72 20.14 -15.04
C GLU A 360 16.16 20.66 -15.00
N LEU A 361 16.46 21.55 -14.07
CA LEU A 361 17.76 22.19 -13.95
C LEU A 361 18.88 21.20 -13.60
N LEU A 362 18.57 20.22 -12.73
CA LEU A 362 19.47 19.16 -12.29
C LEU A 362 19.44 17.91 -13.19
N ARG A 363 18.67 17.95 -14.28
CA ARG A 363 18.59 16.86 -15.26
C ARG A 363 19.98 16.54 -15.81
N GLY A 364 20.35 15.26 -15.76
CA GLY A 364 21.66 14.78 -16.22
C GLY A 364 22.84 15.04 -15.27
N LYS A 365 22.63 15.74 -14.13
CA LYS A 365 23.61 15.85 -13.04
C LYS A 365 23.33 14.87 -11.91
N MET A 366 22.05 14.63 -11.63
CA MET A 366 21.63 13.59 -10.70
C MET A 366 21.52 12.23 -11.41
N ARG A 367 22.26 11.24 -10.92
CA ARG A 367 22.24 9.86 -11.38
C ARG A 367 20.93 9.17 -10.98
N THR A 368 20.67 7.98 -11.50
CA THR A 368 19.43 7.21 -11.27
C THR A 368 19.13 6.98 -9.79
N PHE A 369 20.15 6.90 -8.94
CA PHE A 369 20.01 6.57 -7.52
C PHE A 369 20.24 7.77 -6.59
N ASP A 370 20.56 8.93 -7.15
CA ASP A 370 20.65 10.15 -6.36
C ASP A 370 19.23 10.61 -6.03
N MET A 371 18.99 10.96 -4.77
CA MET A 371 17.67 11.37 -4.30
C MET A 371 17.67 12.86 -3.99
N ALA A 372 16.50 13.49 -4.08
CA ALA A 372 16.35 14.92 -3.86
C ALA A 372 15.02 15.24 -3.19
N THR A 373 14.99 16.26 -2.34
CA THR A 373 13.75 16.81 -1.78
C THR A 373 13.80 18.33 -1.71
N TRP A 374 12.62 18.94 -1.71
CA TRP A 374 12.39 20.37 -1.51
C TRP A 374 11.48 20.52 -0.29
N GLU A 375 11.92 21.30 0.70
CA GLU A 375 11.14 21.67 1.88
C GLU A 375 10.67 23.13 1.76
N PRO A 376 9.37 23.36 1.45
CA PRO A 376 8.84 24.72 1.30
C PRO A 376 8.91 25.55 2.58
N GLU A 377 8.68 24.92 3.74
CA GLU A 377 8.62 25.62 5.04
C GLU A 377 9.95 26.28 5.42
N SER A 378 11.07 25.67 5.02
CA SER A 378 12.42 26.08 5.35
C SER A 378 13.19 26.64 4.14
N ASN A 379 12.59 26.60 2.94
CA ASN A 379 13.24 26.89 1.67
C ASN A 379 14.54 26.08 1.45
N ARG A 380 14.53 24.80 1.85
CA ARG A 380 15.71 23.92 1.80
C ARG A 380 15.61 22.91 0.66
N LEU A 381 16.65 22.87 -0.15
CA LEU A 381 16.96 21.81 -1.10
C LEU A 381 17.91 20.84 -0.44
N MET A 382 17.55 19.55 -0.40
CA MET A 382 18.44 18.49 0.05
C MET A 382 18.64 17.45 -1.04
N LEU A 383 19.88 17.03 -1.22
CA LEU A 383 20.30 16.03 -2.21
C LEU A 383 21.10 14.95 -1.52
N LEU A 384 20.65 13.71 -1.62
CA LEU A 384 21.30 12.53 -1.05
C LEU A 384 22.05 11.78 -2.15
N PHE A 385 23.35 11.58 -1.93
CA PHE A 385 24.25 10.84 -2.82
C PHE A 385 24.75 9.58 -2.11
N PRO A 386 24.12 8.42 -2.38
CA PRO A 386 24.61 7.13 -1.89
C PRO A 386 26.02 6.86 -2.44
N THR A 387 26.91 6.29 -1.61
CA THR A 387 28.28 5.87 -1.98
C THR A 387 29.24 6.98 -2.39
N LEU A 388 28.90 8.25 -2.14
CA LEU A 388 29.80 9.39 -2.39
C LEU A 388 30.74 9.61 -1.21
N ASP A 389 32.04 9.49 -1.48
CA ASP A 389 33.12 9.67 -0.51
C ASP A 389 33.40 11.16 -0.19
N HIS A 390 33.95 11.39 1.00
CA HIS A 390 34.27 12.74 1.49
C HIS A 390 35.17 13.54 0.54
N GLN A 391 36.12 12.87 -0.09
CA GLN A 391 37.12 13.54 -0.93
C GLN A 391 36.52 14.13 -2.21
N ASP A 392 35.48 13.48 -2.75
CA ASP A 392 34.84 13.87 -4.01
C ASP A 392 33.62 14.79 -3.80
N ALA A 393 33.10 14.84 -2.57
CA ALA A 393 31.87 15.55 -2.28
C ALA A 393 31.94 17.06 -2.54
N SER A 394 33.04 17.74 -2.16
CA SER A 394 33.18 19.17 -2.41
C SER A 394 33.16 19.50 -3.90
N GLY A 395 33.76 18.65 -4.74
CA GLY A 395 33.73 18.81 -6.20
C GLY A 395 32.36 18.53 -6.82
N VAL A 396 31.59 17.59 -6.27
CA VAL A 396 30.19 17.38 -6.66
C VAL A 396 29.33 18.58 -6.25
N ALA A 397 29.49 19.05 -5.01
CA ALA A 397 28.73 20.17 -4.47
C ALA A 397 28.92 21.44 -5.30
N GLN A 398 30.16 21.81 -5.61
CA GLN A 398 30.44 22.99 -6.43
C GLN A 398 29.74 22.92 -7.80
N ARG A 399 29.80 21.77 -8.49
CA ARG A 399 29.14 21.59 -9.80
C ARG A 399 27.61 21.68 -9.73
N VAL A 400 27.04 21.27 -8.60
CA VAL A 400 25.59 21.36 -8.36
C VAL A 400 25.20 22.82 -8.09
N TRP A 401 25.94 23.52 -7.24
CA TRP A 401 25.70 24.92 -6.90
C TRP A 401 25.89 25.87 -8.08
N GLU A 402 26.93 25.69 -8.89
CA GLU A 402 27.16 26.46 -10.13
C GLU A 402 25.99 26.32 -11.12
N ARG A 403 25.33 25.15 -11.13
CA ARG A 403 24.20 24.91 -12.01
C ARG A 403 22.90 25.52 -11.48
N LEU A 404 22.74 25.54 -10.15
CA LEU A 404 21.59 26.10 -9.45
C LEU A 404 21.57 27.63 -9.44
N ALA A 405 22.72 28.29 -9.63
CA ALA A 405 22.77 29.73 -9.86
C ALA A 405 22.18 30.07 -11.24
N SER A 406 20.86 30.28 -11.28
CA SER A 406 20.10 30.73 -12.45
C SER A 406 19.21 31.92 -12.07
N ASP A 407 18.58 32.55 -13.06
CA ASP A 407 17.68 33.69 -12.82
C ASP A 407 16.50 33.35 -11.88
N ASP A 408 16.14 32.07 -11.76
CA ASP A 408 15.00 31.58 -10.96
C ASP A 408 15.37 31.16 -9.53
N PHE A 409 16.66 30.92 -9.26
CA PHE A 409 17.15 30.36 -7.99
C PHE A 409 18.46 31.04 -7.54
N GLN A 410 18.44 31.60 -6.33
CA GLN A 410 19.61 32.15 -5.67
C GLN A 410 19.99 31.29 -4.46
N VAL A 411 21.21 30.77 -4.42
CA VAL A 411 21.72 29.99 -3.30
C VAL A 411 22.16 30.93 -2.17
N LEU A 412 21.57 30.80 -0.98
CA LEU A 412 21.84 31.66 0.18
C LEU A 412 22.87 31.07 1.15
N ASP A 413 22.69 29.81 1.51
CA ASP A 413 23.57 29.05 2.40
C ASP A 413 23.71 27.62 1.87
N THR A 414 24.87 26.98 2.09
CA THR A 414 25.12 25.61 1.66
C THR A 414 25.81 24.83 2.76
N ARG A 415 25.39 23.59 2.98
CA ARG A 415 26.02 22.65 3.91
C ARG A 415 26.29 21.33 3.21
N VAL A 416 27.38 20.69 3.61
CA VAL A 416 27.78 19.37 3.13
C VAL A 416 27.87 18.49 4.36
N LEU A 417 26.92 17.55 4.49
CA LEU A 417 26.85 16.61 5.61
C LEU A 417 27.37 15.26 5.14
N HIS A 418 28.23 14.63 5.94
CA HIS A 418 28.87 13.36 5.59
C HIS A 418 28.68 12.33 6.67
N ASN A 419 28.08 11.20 6.28
CA ASN A 419 27.73 10.11 7.18
C ASN A 419 26.90 10.57 8.41
N GLU A 420 26.37 11.79 8.34
CA GLU A 420 25.59 12.45 9.36
C GLU A 420 24.24 12.74 8.74
N CYS A 421 23.24 12.09 9.32
CA CYS A 421 21.85 12.41 9.03
C CYS A 421 21.34 13.23 10.21
N GLU A 422 21.33 14.56 10.09
CA GLU A 422 20.69 15.45 11.07
C GLU A 422 19.15 15.35 11.01
N ILE A 423 18.58 14.15 10.99
CA ILE A 423 17.16 13.99 11.29
C ILE A 423 17.04 13.91 12.81
N ARG A 424 17.09 15.09 13.44
CA ARG A 424 16.58 15.24 14.80
C ARG A 424 15.09 14.92 14.76
N THR A 425 14.78 13.66 15.09
CA THR A 425 13.78 13.22 16.07
C THR A 425 12.60 14.15 16.39
N GLU A 426 11.95 14.76 15.41
CA GLU A 426 10.64 15.37 15.56
C GLU A 426 9.77 14.84 14.41
N MET A 427 8.68 14.17 14.76
CA MET A 427 7.79 13.39 13.88
C MET A 427 8.22 11.96 13.56
N ARG A 428 8.40 11.17 14.62
CA ARG A 428 7.93 9.78 14.59
C ARG A 428 6.40 9.85 14.44
N VAL A 429 5.90 9.63 13.23
CA VAL A 429 4.46 9.43 13.00
C VAL A 429 4.08 8.18 13.79
N GLU A 430 3.31 8.38 14.85
CA GLU A 430 2.75 7.29 15.64
C GLU A 430 1.68 6.56 14.80
N ALA A 431 1.93 5.26 14.63
CA ALA A 431 1.01 4.12 14.43
C ALA A 431 -0.17 4.23 13.44
#